data_AF-A0A927ZWJ1-F1
#
_entry.id   AF-A0A927ZWJ1-F1
#
_cell.length_a   1.000
_cell.length_b   1.000
_cell.length_c   1.000
_cell.angle_alpha   90.00
_cell.angle_beta   90.00
_cell.angle_gamma   90.00
#
_symmetry.space_group_name_H-M   'P 1'
#
loop_
_entity.id
_entity.type
_entity.pdbx_description
1 polymer ?
#
loop_
_entity_poly.entity_id
_entity_poly.type
_entity_poly.pdbx_seq_one_letter_code
_entity_poly.pdbx_strand_id
1 'polypeptide(L)'
;MFIRKYVSDFTYEMLKENYSKEYLDSIDESNFALIYNILKGFKFYFMDDVILKYLDIFEMDPDDVIEGVYRLKEKLGDKFVYYIGNDLRYLEEILKVDE
;
A
#
# COMPACT_ATOMS: atom_id res chain seq x y z
N MET A 1 -6.99 -15.66 -7.18
CA MET A 1 -6.28 -14.66 -6.34
C MET A 1 -7.27 -13.72 -5.71
N PHE A 2 -7.11 -13.42 -4.42
CA PHE A 2 -8.02 -12.55 -3.69
C PHE A 2 -7.85 -11.06 -4.04
N ILE A 3 -6.65 -10.63 -4.46
CA ILE A 3 -6.31 -9.22 -4.74
C ILE A 3 -7.25 -8.58 -5.77
N ARG A 4 -7.80 -9.36 -6.71
CA ARG A 4 -8.81 -8.89 -7.68
C ARG A 4 -10.02 -8.21 -7.03
N LYS A 5 -10.33 -8.50 -5.77
CA LYS A 5 -11.42 -7.84 -5.01
C LYS A 5 -11.11 -6.37 -4.67
N TYR A 6 -9.84 -5.96 -4.73
CA TYR A 6 -9.35 -4.69 -4.18
C TYR A 6 -8.87 -3.68 -5.23
N VAL A 7 -8.68 -4.13 -6.48
CA VAL A 7 -8.15 -3.32 -7.59
C VAL A 7 -9.05 -3.41 -8.82
N SER A 8 -8.90 -2.47 -9.76
CA SER A 8 -9.56 -2.57 -11.06
C SER A 8 -9.04 -3.75 -11.89
N ASP A 9 -9.82 -4.17 -12.90
CA ASP A 9 -9.39 -5.25 -13.82
C ASP A 9 -8.09 -4.89 -14.56
N PHE A 10 -7.90 -3.62 -14.92
CA PHE A 10 -6.65 -3.14 -15.54
C PHE A 10 -5.44 -3.33 -14.62
N THR A 11 -5.56 -2.86 -13.38
CA THR A 11 -4.51 -3.01 -12.36
C THR A 11 -4.23 -4.48 -12.04
N TYR A 12 -5.27 -5.32 -11.99
CA TYR A 12 -5.11 -6.76 -11.77
C TYR A 12 -4.30 -7.45 -12.86
N GLU A 13 -4.53 -7.11 -14.13
CA GLU A 13 -3.72 -7.65 -15.22
C GLU A 13 -2.28 -7.12 -15.17
N MET A 14 -2.06 -5.84 -14.84
CA MET A 14 -0.71 -5.31 -14.63
C MET A 14 0.03 -6.01 -13.49
N LEU A 15 -0.63 -6.35 -12.39
CA LEU A 15 0.00 -7.11 -11.30
C LEU A 15 0.52 -8.46 -11.78
N LYS A 16 -0.27 -9.17 -12.60
CA LYS A 16 0.12 -10.48 -13.18
C LYS A 16 1.27 -10.37 -14.19
N GLU A 17 1.46 -9.20 -14.80
CA GLU A 17 2.60 -8.94 -15.70
C GLU A 17 3.88 -8.59 -14.94
N ASN A 18 3.77 -7.89 -13.81
CA ASN A 18 4.92 -7.37 -13.06
C ASN A 18 5.41 -8.29 -11.94
N TYR A 19 4.56 -9.20 -11.44
CA TYR A 19 4.87 -10.09 -10.34
C TYR A 19 4.67 -11.56 -10.71
N SER A 20 5.47 -12.45 -10.10
CA SER A 20 5.28 -13.89 -10.31
C SER A 20 3.98 -14.36 -9.67
N LYS A 21 3.37 -15.39 -10.27
CA LYS A 21 2.17 -15.99 -9.70
C LYS A 21 2.43 -16.55 -8.30
N GLU A 22 3.60 -17.16 -8.09
CA GLU A 22 3.99 -17.72 -6.78
C GLU A 22 4.02 -16.65 -5.70
N TYR A 23 4.59 -15.47 -5.98
CA TYR A 23 4.63 -14.35 -5.04
C TYR A 23 3.22 -13.82 -4.77
N LEU A 24 2.42 -13.60 -5.82
CA LEU A 24 1.06 -13.11 -5.64
C LEU A 24 0.15 -14.09 -4.88
N ASP A 25 0.38 -15.40 -5.03
CA ASP A 25 -0.34 -16.45 -4.29
C ASP A 25 0.18 -16.60 -2.84
N SER A 26 1.38 -16.08 -2.49
CA SER A 26 1.92 -16.13 -1.12
C SER A 26 1.42 -15.02 -0.20
N ILE A 27 0.80 -13.96 -0.74
CA ILE A 27 0.33 -12.81 0.04
C ILE A 27 -0.83 -13.24 0.97
N ASP A 28 -0.74 -12.88 2.25
CA ASP A 28 -1.80 -13.13 3.24
C ASP A 28 -3.00 -12.21 3.00
N GLU A 29 -4.15 -12.79 2.63
CA GLU A 29 -5.40 -12.04 2.40
C GLU A 29 -5.87 -11.25 3.63
N SER A 30 -5.68 -11.80 4.84
CA SER A 30 -6.12 -11.16 6.08
C SER A 30 -5.28 -9.93 6.40
N ASN A 31 -3.96 -10.06 6.28
CA ASN A 31 -3.04 -8.94 6.51
C ASN A 31 -3.23 -7.84 5.45
N PHE A 32 -3.31 -8.25 4.17
CA PHE A 32 -3.56 -7.34 3.06
C PHE A 32 -4.85 -6.54 3.27
N ALA A 33 -5.95 -7.22 3.63
CA ALA A 33 -7.24 -6.57 3.85
C ALA A 33 -7.18 -5.56 5.01
N LEU A 34 -6.44 -5.89 6.07
CA LEU A 34 -6.28 -5.03 7.22
C LEU A 34 -5.49 -3.76 6.85
N ILE A 35 -4.36 -3.90 6.16
CA ILE A 35 -3.54 -2.76 5.71
C ILE A 35 -4.29 -1.90 4.68
N TYR A 36 -5.03 -2.52 3.76
CA TYR A 36 -5.92 -1.81 2.84
C TYR A 36 -6.91 -0.90 3.58
N ASN A 37 -7.51 -1.41 4.66
CA ASN A 37 -8.45 -0.65 5.47
C ASN A 37 -7.76 0.44 6.30
N ILE A 38 -6.53 0.22 6.78
CA ILE A 38 -5.72 1.25 7.45
C ILE A 38 -5.48 2.43 6.50
N LEU A 39 -4.94 2.18 5.32
CA LEU A 39 -4.63 3.23 4.33
C LEU A 39 -5.90 3.98 3.91
N LYS A 40 -7.03 3.27 3.73
CA LYS A 40 -8.34 3.92 3.51
C LYS A 40 -8.81 4.74 4.70
N GLY A 41 -8.56 4.29 5.92
CA GLY A 41 -8.82 5.05 7.15
C GLY A 41 -8.10 6.41 7.15
N PHE A 42 -6.86 6.43 6.65
CA PHE A 42 -6.06 7.64 6.42
C PHE A 42 -6.42 8.42 5.15
N LYS A 43 -7.51 8.05 4.45
CA LYS A 43 -8.05 8.73 3.26
C LYS A 43 -7.21 8.61 1.99
N PHE A 44 -6.33 7.60 1.88
CA PHE A 44 -5.66 7.30 0.62
C PHE A 44 -6.70 6.93 -0.44
N TYR A 45 -6.76 7.70 -1.53
CA TYR A 45 -7.75 7.54 -2.60
C TYR A 45 -7.18 6.90 -3.88
N PHE A 46 -5.87 6.70 -3.94
CA PHE A 46 -5.12 6.16 -5.08
C PHE A 46 -4.68 4.70 -4.83
N MET A 47 -5.58 3.89 -4.28
CA MET A 47 -5.24 2.52 -3.80
C MET A 47 -4.73 1.59 -4.90
N ASP A 48 -5.26 1.70 -6.13
CA ASP A 48 -4.77 0.91 -7.26
C ASP A 48 -3.28 1.16 -7.51
N ASP A 49 -2.84 2.42 -7.48
CA ASP A 49 -1.43 2.77 -7.69
C ASP A 49 -0.55 2.32 -6.53
N VAL A 50 -1.06 2.38 -5.29
CA VAL A 50 -0.33 1.88 -4.10
C VAL A 50 -0.12 0.37 -4.22
N ILE A 51 -1.18 -0.40 -4.51
CA ILE A 51 -1.11 -1.86 -4.62
C ILE A 51 -0.20 -2.27 -5.79
N LEU A 52 -0.25 -1.53 -6.90
CA LEU A 52 0.56 -1.83 -8.08
C LEU A 52 2.07 -1.60 -7.87
N LYS A 53 2.45 -0.58 -7.11
CA LYS A 53 3.86 -0.13 -6.99
C LYS A 53 4.51 -0.42 -5.64
N TYR A 54 3.71 -0.58 -4.60
CA TYR A 54 4.15 -0.75 -3.22
C TYR A 54 3.40 -1.93 -2.58
N LEU A 55 3.30 -3.05 -3.31
CA LEU A 55 2.62 -4.26 -2.85
C LEU A 55 3.22 -4.78 -1.53
N ASP A 56 4.54 -4.63 -1.36
CA ASP A 56 5.29 -4.99 -0.15
C ASP A 56 4.72 -4.34 1.12
N ILE A 57 4.11 -3.13 1.03
CA ILE A 57 3.47 -2.48 2.19
C ILE A 57 2.35 -3.37 2.76
N PHE A 58 1.66 -4.15 1.93
CA PHE A 58 0.57 -5.01 2.36
C PHE A 58 1.03 -6.33 3.00
N GLU A 59 2.34 -6.58 3.03
CA GLU A 59 2.96 -7.73 3.69
C GLU A 59 3.63 -7.34 5.03
N MET A 60 3.68 -6.04 5.35
CA MET A 60 4.25 -5.51 6.59
C MET A 60 3.38 -5.81 7.82
N ASP A 61 3.93 -5.59 9.02
CA ASP A 61 3.12 -5.51 10.22
C ASP A 61 2.20 -4.29 10.16
N PRO A 62 0.90 -4.42 10.47
CA PRO A 62 -0.04 -3.32 10.47
C PRO A 62 0.36 -2.12 11.35
N ASP A 63 0.99 -2.37 12.50
CA ASP A 63 1.41 -1.32 13.43
C ASP A 63 2.57 -0.51 12.82
N ASP A 64 3.51 -1.17 12.13
CA ASP A 64 4.60 -0.50 11.40
C ASP A 64 4.06 0.40 10.29
N VAL A 65 3.02 -0.06 9.57
CA VAL A 65 2.37 0.76 8.53
C VAL A 65 1.70 1.98 9.13
N ILE A 66 1.00 1.82 10.25
CA ILE A 66 0.37 2.94 10.98
C ILE A 66 1.42 3.96 11.40
N GLU A 67 2.54 3.50 11.98
CA GLU A 67 3.62 4.38 12.40
C GLU A 67 4.24 5.13 11.21
N GLY A 68 4.51 4.42 10.11
CA GLY A 68 5.02 5.02 8.86
C GLY A 68 4.09 6.11 8.32
N VAL A 69 2.77 5.88 8.35
CA VAL A 69 1.80 6.90 7.93
C VAL A 69 1.79 8.10 8.88
N TYR A 70 1.93 7.90 10.19
CA TYR A 70 2.05 9.01 11.14
C TYR A 70 3.33 9.83 10.90
N ARG A 71 4.48 9.19 10.69
CA ARG A 71 5.73 9.89 10.33
C ARG A 71 5.56 10.73 9.07
N LEU A 72 4.89 10.20 8.05
CA LEU A 72 4.56 10.94 6.83
C LEU A 72 3.65 12.14 7.10
N LYS A 73 2.63 11.96 7.93
CA LYS A 73 1.72 13.04 8.32
C LYS A 73 2.44 14.15 9.08
N GLU A 74 3.35 13.81 9.99
CA GLU A 74 4.18 14.80 10.71
C GLU A 74 5.09 15.58 9.75
N LYS A 75 5.72 14.88 8.80
CA LYS A 75 6.65 15.47 7.82
C LYS A 75 5.96 16.36 6.79
N LEU A 76 4.79 15.95 6.30
CA LEU A 76 4.09 16.59 5.16
C LEU A 76 2.89 17.44 5.58
N GLY A 77 2.49 17.38 6.86
CA GLY A 77 1.37 18.13 7.42
C GLY A 77 0.00 17.61 6.96
N ASP A 78 -1.04 18.42 7.18
CA ASP A 78 -2.44 18.02 6.97
C ASP A 78 -2.78 17.61 5.53
N LYS A 79 -1.99 18.04 4.55
CA LYS A 79 -2.14 17.69 3.13
C LYS A 79 -1.29 16.50 2.70
N PHE A 80 -0.75 15.70 3.63
CA PHE A 80 0.15 14.59 3.32
C PHE A 80 -0.41 13.64 2.25
N VAL A 81 -1.69 13.25 2.33
CA VAL A 81 -2.33 12.38 1.32
C VAL A 81 -2.27 12.99 -0.08
N TYR A 82 -2.49 14.30 -0.20
CA TYR A 82 -2.40 15.00 -1.50
C TYR A 82 -0.97 14.98 -2.04
N TYR A 83 0.03 15.18 -1.17
CA TYR A 83 1.44 15.11 -1.59
C TYR A 83 1.84 13.70 -2.01
N ILE A 84 1.44 12.68 -1.25
CA ILE A 84 1.68 11.28 -1.59
C ILE A 84 0.98 10.90 -2.90
N GLY A 85 -0.27 11.32 -3.10
CA GLY A 85 -1.01 11.05 -4.33
C GLY A 85 -0.39 11.67 -5.58
N ASN A 86 0.37 12.77 -5.43
CA ASN A 86 1.12 13.37 -6.52
C ASN A 86 2.51 12.73 -6.72
N ASP A 87 3.10 12.18 -5.66
CA ASP A 87 4.40 11.53 -5.68
C ASP A 87 4.43 10.33 -4.72
N LEU A 88 4.17 9.14 -5.26
CA LEU A 88 4.07 7.92 -4.44
C LEU A 88 5.39 7.53 -3.78
N ARG A 89 6.53 8.11 -4.18
CA ARG A 89 7.84 7.84 -3.55
C ARG A 89 7.89 8.21 -2.08
N TYR A 90 6.99 9.06 -1.61
CA TYR A 90 6.83 9.28 -0.17
C TYR A 90 6.50 7.98 0.59
N LEU A 91 5.86 7.00 -0.05
CA LEU A 91 5.55 5.70 0.56
C LEU A 91 6.80 4.86 0.88
N GLU A 92 7.95 5.17 0.29
CA GLU A 92 9.22 4.54 0.67
C GLU A 92 9.57 4.79 2.15
N GLU A 93 9.05 5.86 2.75
CA GLU A 93 9.23 6.13 4.19
C GLU A 93 8.47 5.12 5.08
N ILE A 94 7.42 4.47 4.57
CA ILE A 94 6.72 3.40 5.30
C ILE A 94 7.58 2.14 5.34
N LEU A 95 8.30 1.85 4.24
CA LEU A 95 9.17 0.68 4.13
C LEU A 95 10.44 0.78 4.97
N LYS A 96 10.79 1.98 5.46
CA LYS A 96 11.88 2.20 6.41
C LYS A 96 11.35 1.88 7.81
N VAL A 97 11.31 0.60 8.15
CA VAL A 97 11.21 0.16 9.54
C VAL A 97 12.60 0.33 10.15
N ASP A 98 12.72 1.06 11.25
CA ASP A 98 14.00 1.20 11.96
C ASP A 98 14.44 -0.20 12.42
N GLU A 99 15.63 -0.64 11.98
CA GLU A 99 16.29 -1.87 12.45
C GLU A 99 16.58 -1.86 13.96
#